data_AF-A0A8B0SK83-F1
#
_entry.id   AF-A0A8B0SK83-F1
#
_cell.length_a   1.000
_cell.length_b   1.000
_cell.length_c   1.000
_cell.angle_alpha   90.00
_cell.angle_beta   90.00
_cell.angle_gamma   90.00
#
_symmetry.space_group_name_H-M   'P 1'
#
loop_
_entity.id
_entity.type
_entity.pdbx_description
1 polymer ?
#
loop_
_entity_poly.entity_id
_entity_poly.type
_entity_poly.pdbx_seq_one_letter_code
_entity_poly.pdbx_strand_id
1 'polypeptide(L)'
;MTTATVFNTLVAMLGQESAQRFLAFAQPQIHQCKQDLLTHLQQHDWDSAAATAHRFKATAHLYSSARLIEQLDTIIQKPIQTLQHPAFSQDLVAEFQYIERAIQQFMANHANH
;
A
#
# COMPACT_ATOMS: atom_id res chain seq x y z
N MET A 1 3.78 19.41 0.97
CA MET A 1 2.58 18.83 0.37
C MET A 1 1.74 18.23 1.48
N THR A 2 0.51 18.71 1.63
CA THR A 2 -0.41 18.38 2.71
C THR A 2 -0.94 16.95 2.57
N THR A 3 -0.76 16.14 3.61
CA THR A 3 -1.28 14.76 3.70
C THR A 3 -2.80 14.66 3.72
N ALA A 4 -3.50 15.80 3.78
CA ALA A 4 -4.93 15.97 3.60
C ALA A 4 -5.47 15.60 2.20
N THR A 5 -4.72 14.88 1.37
CA THR A 5 -5.11 14.56 -0.02
C THR A 5 -5.25 13.07 -0.29
N VAL A 6 -4.56 12.21 0.47
CA VAL A 6 -4.44 10.77 0.14
C VAL A 6 -5.76 10.01 0.34
N PHE A 7 -6.55 10.38 1.36
CA PHE A 7 -7.80 9.68 1.70
C PHE A 7 -9.07 10.48 1.38
N ASN A 8 -9.00 11.57 0.61
CA ASN A 8 -10.18 12.37 0.29
C ASN A 8 -11.25 11.55 -0.43
N THR A 9 -10.86 10.67 -1.35
CA THR A 9 -11.77 9.74 -2.02
C THR A 9 -12.45 8.79 -1.03
N LEU A 10 -11.67 8.22 -0.11
CA LEU A 10 -12.18 7.31 0.91
C LEU A 10 -13.15 8.00 1.88
N VAL A 11 -12.80 9.21 2.34
CA VAL A 11 -13.64 10.04 3.21
C VAL A 11 -14.91 10.48 2.49
N ALA A 12 -14.82 10.86 1.22
CA ALA A 12 -16.00 11.23 0.42
C ALA A 12 -16.96 10.05 0.22
N MET A 13 -16.44 8.82 0.11
CA MET A 13 -17.26 7.61 -0.08
C MET A 13 -17.90 7.10 1.21
N LEU A 14 -17.16 7.09 2.33
CA LEU A 14 -17.57 6.41 3.55
C LEU A 14 -17.96 7.36 4.70
N GLY A 15 -17.60 8.64 4.59
CA GLY A 15 -17.57 9.57 5.72
C GLY A 15 -16.31 9.39 6.59
N GLN A 16 -15.97 10.43 7.35
CA GLN A 16 -14.72 10.50 8.11
C GLN A 16 -14.56 9.39 9.15
N GLU A 17 -15.58 9.13 9.97
CA GLU A 17 -15.52 8.09 11.03
C GLU A 17 -15.37 6.67 10.44
N SER A 18 -16.13 6.36 9.39
CA SER A 18 -16.04 5.07 8.71
C SER A 18 -14.69 4.89 8.02
N ALA A 19 -14.14 5.95 7.41
CA ALA A 19 -12.81 5.94 6.84
C ALA A 19 -11.73 5.68 7.90
N GLN A 20 -11.82 6.28 9.09
CA GLN A 20 -10.91 5.98 10.20
C GLN A 20 -10.99 4.52 10.63
N ARG A 21 -12.20 3.98 10.84
CA ARG A 21 -12.38 2.58 11.24
C ARG A 21 -11.83 1.63 10.18
N PHE A 22 -12.07 1.92 8.91
CA PHE A 22 -11.52 1.17 7.79
C PHE A 22 -9.99 1.21 7.80
N LEU A 23 -9.38 2.39 7.94
CA LEU A 23 -7.93 2.54 7.94
C LEU A 23 -7.27 1.88 9.16
N ALA A 24 -7.90 1.97 10.33
CA ALA A 24 -7.45 1.27 11.54
C ALA A 24 -7.47 -0.26 11.36
N PHE A 25 -8.51 -0.79 10.70
CA PHE A 25 -8.62 -2.20 10.37
C PHE A 25 -7.64 -2.64 9.26
N ALA A 26 -7.41 -1.78 8.26
CA ALA A 26 -6.57 -2.08 7.11
C ALA A 26 -5.07 -1.96 7.41
N GLN A 27 -4.65 -1.11 8.35
CA GLN A 27 -3.25 -0.89 8.69
C GLN A 27 -2.44 -2.18 8.95
N PRO A 28 -2.88 -3.14 9.78
CA PRO A 28 -2.15 -4.39 9.96
C PRO A 28 -2.05 -5.21 8.67
N GLN A 29 -3.06 -5.15 7.79
CA GLN A 29 -3.05 -5.87 6.51
C GLN A 29 -2.06 -5.26 5.52
N ILE A 30 -1.95 -3.93 5.50
CA ILE A 30 -0.94 -3.22 4.69
C ILE A 30 0.46 -3.62 5.14
N HIS A 31 0.69 -3.67 6.46
CA HIS A 31 1.97 -4.07 7.02
C HIS A 31 2.33 -5.51 6.66
N GLN A 32 1.38 -6.44 6.83
CA GLN A 32 1.57 -7.85 6.48
C GLN A 32 1.85 -8.00 4.98
N CYS A 33 1.08 -7.32 4.12
CA CYS A 33 1.28 -7.37 2.68
C CYS A 33 2.67 -6.87 2.28
N LYS A 34 3.16 -5.78 2.88
CA LYS A 34 4.51 -5.29 2.67
C LYS A 34 5.55 -6.37 2.99
N GLN A 35 5.44 -6.99 4.17
CA GLN A 35 6.37 -8.04 4.60
C GLN A 35 6.32 -9.27 3.68
N ASP A 36 5.12 -9.73 3.33
CA ASP A 36 4.92 -10.88 2.44
C ASP A 36 5.53 -10.61 1.05
N LEU A 37 5.26 -9.44 0.45
CA LEU A 37 5.81 -9.08 -0.86
C LEU A 37 7.33 -9.03 -0.84
N LEU A 38 7.93 -8.38 0.16
CA LEU A 38 9.39 -8.29 0.25
C LEU A 38 10.03 -9.66 0.47
N THR A 39 9.41 -10.51 1.28
CA THR A 39 9.87 -11.88 1.51
C THR A 39 9.83 -12.69 0.22
N HIS A 40 8.70 -12.68 -0.50
CA HIS A 40 8.57 -13.39 -1.76
C HIS A 40 9.55 -12.87 -2.82
N LEU A 41 9.72 -11.55 -2.95
CA LEU A 41 10.69 -10.95 -3.88
C LEU A 41 12.13 -11.35 -3.53
N GLN A 42 12.50 -11.36 -2.25
CA GLN A 42 13.84 -11.77 -1.79
C GLN A 42 14.09 -13.27 -2.02
N GLN A 43 13.06 -14.11 -1.88
CA GLN A 43 13.14 -15.55 -2.13
C GLN A 43 13.01 -15.90 -3.62
N HIS A 44 12.82 -14.91 -4.50
CA HIS A 44 12.50 -15.09 -5.91
C HIS A 44 11.23 -15.93 -6.15
N ASP A 45 10.30 -15.93 -5.19
CA ASP A 45 8.99 -16.56 -5.32
C ASP A 45 8.03 -15.61 -6.03
N TRP A 46 8.19 -15.50 -7.35
CA TRP A 46 7.43 -14.58 -8.20
C TRP A 46 5.94 -14.90 -8.25
N ASP A 47 5.58 -16.17 -8.11
CA ASP A 47 4.19 -16.63 -8.13
C ASP A 47 3.45 -16.16 -6.87
N SER A 48 4.04 -16.39 -5.69
CA SER A 48 3.48 -15.92 -4.43
C SER A 48 3.50 -14.39 -4.34
N ALA A 49 4.54 -13.73 -4.85
CA ALA A 49 4.58 -12.26 -4.95
C ALA A 49 3.42 -11.72 -5.78
N ALA A 50 3.19 -12.28 -6.98
CA ALA A 50 2.08 -11.88 -7.86
C ALA A 50 0.71 -12.14 -7.22
N ALA A 51 0.52 -13.28 -6.55
CA ALA A 51 -0.73 -13.59 -5.86
C ALA A 51 -1.02 -12.61 -4.72
N THR A 52 -0.02 -12.30 -3.90
CA THR A 52 -0.13 -11.30 -2.83
C THR A 52 -0.41 -9.91 -3.41
N ALA A 53 0.31 -9.50 -4.45
CA ALA A 53 0.13 -8.20 -5.10
C ALA A 53 -1.27 -8.06 -5.70
N HIS A 54 -1.78 -9.10 -6.37
CA HIS A 54 -3.12 -9.11 -6.95
C HIS A 54 -4.20 -8.96 -5.87
N ARG A 55 -4.10 -9.71 -4.77
CA ARG A 55 -5.04 -9.61 -3.64
C ARG A 55 -5.04 -8.21 -3.03
N PHE A 56 -3.87 -7.61 -2.87
CA PHE A 56 -3.74 -6.30 -2.26
C PHE A 56 -4.12 -5.15 -3.20
N LYS A 57 -3.90 -5.31 -4.52
CA LYS A 57 -4.31 -4.31 -5.53
C LYS A 57 -5.80 -3.99 -5.45
N ALA A 58 -6.63 -4.98 -5.10
CA ALA A 58 -8.06 -4.80 -4.91
C ALA A 58 -8.41 -3.75 -3.83
N THR A 59 -7.56 -3.55 -2.82
CA THR A 59 -7.76 -2.52 -1.79
C THR A 59 -6.82 -1.32 -1.96
N ALA A 60 -5.74 -1.46 -2.74
CA ALA A 60 -4.74 -0.41 -2.94
C ALA A 60 -5.30 0.88 -3.55
N HIS A 61 -6.35 0.79 -4.39
CA HIS A 61 -7.00 1.94 -5.00
C HIS A 61 -7.62 2.91 -3.97
N LEU A 62 -7.94 2.43 -2.77
CA LEU A 62 -8.49 3.23 -1.68
C LEU A 62 -7.44 4.13 -1.00
N TYR A 63 -6.15 3.88 -1.24
CA TYR A 63 -5.04 4.64 -0.66
C TYR A 63 -4.49 5.71 -1.61
N SER A 64 -5.11 5.92 -2.77
CA SER A 64 -4.76 6.95 -3.77
C SER A 64 -3.27 7.05 -4.17
N SER A 65 -2.49 5.96 -4.07
CA SER A 65 -1.12 5.91 -4.60
C SER A 65 -1.12 5.22 -5.96
N ALA A 66 -1.07 6.01 -7.03
CA ALA A 66 -0.93 5.50 -8.39
C ALA A 66 0.37 4.69 -8.55
N ARG A 67 1.46 5.17 -7.94
CA ARG A 67 2.77 4.50 -8.00
C ARG A 67 2.76 3.13 -7.32
N LEU A 68 2.07 2.97 -6.18
CA LEU A 68 1.89 1.66 -5.58
C LEU A 68 1.13 0.72 -6.53
N ILE A 69 0.05 1.18 -7.18
CA ILE A 69 -0.71 0.36 -8.13
C ILE A 69 0.17 -0.11 -9.29
N GLU A 70 0.98 0.79 -9.86
CA GLU A 70 1.92 0.48 -10.94
C GLU A 70 2.99 -0.55 -10.51
N GLN A 71 3.51 -0.42 -9.28
CA GLN A 71 4.45 -1.39 -8.72
C GLN A 71 3.80 -2.76 -8.49
N LEU A 72 2.56 -2.80 -7.98
CA LEU A 72 1.81 -4.05 -7.83
C LEU A 72 1.56 -4.70 -9.19
N ASP A 73 1.21 -3.91 -10.21
CA ASP A 73 1.06 -4.41 -11.58
C ASP A 73 2.37 -4.96 -12.15
N THR A 74 3.49 -4.29 -11.87
CA THR A 74 4.82 -4.78 -12.24
C THR A 74 5.09 -6.14 -11.59
N ILE A 75 4.78 -6.31 -10.29
CA ILE A 75 4.92 -7.60 -9.60
C ILE A 75 4.04 -8.68 -10.24
N ILE A 76 2.81 -8.34 -10.59
CA ILE A 76 1.85 -9.27 -11.22
C ILE A 76 2.34 -9.72 -12.61
N GLN A 77 2.94 -8.82 -13.39
CA GLN A 77 3.47 -9.12 -14.73
C GLN A 77 4.79 -9.89 -14.72
N LYS A 78 5.46 -9.99 -13.56
CA LYS A 78 6.71 -10.75 -13.35
C LYS A 78 7.86 -10.43 -14.34
N PRO A 79 8.18 -9.16 -14.67
CA PRO A 79 9.40 -8.84 -15.40
C PRO A 79 10.62 -9.04 -14.48
N ILE A 80 11.16 -10.26 -14.45
CA ILE A 80 12.17 -10.71 -13.46
C ILE A 80 13.36 -9.74 -13.37
N GLN A 81 13.85 -9.22 -14.50
CA GLN A 81 14.97 -8.26 -14.52
C GLN A 81 14.68 -6.98 -13.74
N THR A 82 13.44 -6.47 -13.81
CA THR A 82 13.01 -5.30 -13.07
C THR A 82 12.81 -5.63 -11.59
N LEU A 83 12.18 -6.76 -11.28
CA LEU A 83 11.88 -7.18 -9.90
C LEU A 83 13.15 -7.50 -9.08
N GLN A 84 14.20 -8.00 -9.74
CA GLN A 84 15.49 -8.27 -9.10
C GLN A 84 16.34 -7.02 -8.90
N HIS A 85 15.99 -5.89 -9.54
CA HIS A 85 16.76 -4.66 -9.39
C HIS A 85 16.57 -4.11 -7.97
N PRO A 86 17.64 -3.83 -7.20
CA PRO A 86 17.53 -3.38 -5.81
C PRO A 86 16.68 -2.11 -5.63
N ALA A 87 16.72 -1.21 -6.62
CA ALA A 87 15.91 0.00 -6.62
C ALA A 87 14.40 -0.29 -6.61
N PHE A 88 13.95 -1.39 -7.21
CA PHE A 88 12.53 -1.74 -7.22
C PHE A 88 12.01 -2.02 -5.81
N SER A 89 12.71 -2.87 -5.05
CA SER A 89 12.35 -3.19 -3.66
C SER A 89 12.45 -1.96 -2.75
N GLN A 90 13.45 -1.09 -2.96
CA GLN A 90 13.58 0.16 -2.21
C GLN A 90 12.42 1.12 -2.49
N ASP A 91 12.04 1.29 -3.75
CA ASP A 91 10.91 2.11 -4.16
C ASP A 91 9.59 1.55 -3.63
N LEU A 92 9.40 0.23 -3.66
CA LEU A 92 8.22 -0.43 -3.10
C LEU A 92 8.10 -0.16 -1.60
N VAL A 93 9.20 -0.31 -0.86
CA VAL A 93 9.25 0.00 0.58
C VAL A 93 8.90 1.46 0.84
N ALA A 94 9.44 2.38 0.05
CA ALA A 94 9.18 3.82 0.21
C ALA A 94 7.69 4.16 0.01
N GLU A 95 7.04 3.55 -0.99
CA GLU A 95 5.61 3.75 -1.24
C GLU A 95 4.74 3.19 -0.11
N PHE A 96 5.04 2.00 0.41
CA PHE A 96 4.34 1.46 1.57
C PHE A 96 4.53 2.35 2.81
N GLN A 97 5.76 2.82 3.07
CA GLN A 97 6.04 3.74 4.19
C GLN A 97 5.31 5.07 4.04
N TYR A 98 5.19 5.59 2.82
CA TYR A 98 4.41 6.79 2.54
C TYR A 98 2.94 6.60 2.93
N ILE A 99 2.33 5.48 2.53
CA ILE A 99 0.94 5.16 2.87
C ILE A 99 0.78 4.95 4.38
N GLU A 100 1.66 4.16 5.02
CA GLU A 100 1.64 3.93 6.47
C GLU A 100 1.72 5.26 7.25
N ARG A 101 2.60 6.18 6.85
CA ARG A 101 2.69 7.53 7.45
C ARG A 101 1.45 8.37 7.19
N ALA A 102 0.89 8.32 5.98
CA ALA A 102 -0.35 9.03 5.66
C ALA A 102 -1.49 8.55 6.56
N ILE A 103 -1.63 7.24 6.76
CA ILE A 103 -2.63 6.66 7.69
C ILE A 103 -2.39 7.17 9.10
N GLN A 104 -1.16 7.08 9.61
CA GLN A 104 -0.83 7.55 10.96
C GLN A 104 -1.18 9.04 11.17
N GLN A 105 -0.86 9.89 10.19
CA GLN A 105 -1.18 11.32 10.26
C GLN A 105 -2.69 11.57 10.19
N PHE A 106 -3.41 10.86 9.33
CA PHE A 106 -4.87 10.95 9.26
C PHE A 106 -5.53 10.58 10.59
N MET A 107 -5.09 9.47 11.20
CA MET A 107 -5.59 9.02 12.49
C MET A 107 -5.25 10.01 13.62
N ALA A 108 -4.02 10.54 13.66
CA ALA A 108 -3.60 11.51 14.67
C ALA A 108 -4.35 12.85 14.59
N ASN A 109 -4.58 13.35 13.38
CA ASN A 109 -5.30 14.60 13.16
C ASN A 109 -6.78 14.54 13.56
N HIS A 110 -7.32 13.33 13.77
CA HIS A 110 -8.73 13.14 14.04
C HIS A 110 -9.00 12.34 15.34
N ALA A 111 -7.98 12.13 16.17
CA ALA A 111 -8.10 11.54 17.50
C ALA A 111 -8.48 12.57 18.60
N ASN A 112 -8.59 13.86 18.26
CA ASN A 112 -8.86 14.97 19.20
C ASN A 112 -10.30 15.53 19.09
N HIS A 113 -11.28 14.75 18.66
CA HIS A 113 -12.69 15.17 18.59
C HIS A 113 -13.60 14.21 19.35
#